data_AF-A0A7S0XX37-F1
#
_entry.id   AF-A0A7S0XX37-F1
#
_cell.length_a   1.000
_cell.length_b   1.000
_cell.length_c   1.000
_cell.angle_alpha   90.00
_cell.angle_beta   90.00
_cell.angle_gamma   90.00
#
_symmetry.space_group_name_H-M   'P 1'
#
loop_
_entity.id
_entity.type
_entity.pdbx_description
1 polymer ?
#
loop_
_entity_poly.entity_id
_entity_poly.type
_entity_poly.pdbx_seq_one_letter_code
_entity_poly.pdbx_strand_id
1 'polypeptide(L)'
;EILVMCALLDVNRPKFLSDDLILFGGIISDLFPGVKEPERDYGALMEAIIAKSHSNNLQPVEAFKQKCIQLYETTTVRHGLMLVGPAGGGKTLCNKVLAEALTSCDGIGNFTITRRVIMNPKSI
;
A
#
# COMPACT_ATOMS: atom_id res chain seq x y z
N GLU A 1 -11.16 21.62 0.19
CA GLU A 1 -9.73 21.71 0.58
C GLU A 1 -9.16 20.36 1.00
N ILE A 2 -9.71 19.70 2.03
CA ILE A 2 -9.25 18.38 2.50
C ILE A 2 -9.17 17.34 1.37
N LEU A 3 -10.19 17.24 0.53
CA LEU A 3 -10.22 16.29 -0.60
C LEU A 3 -9.05 16.48 -1.57
N VAL A 4 -8.68 17.72 -1.86
CA VAL A 4 -7.58 18.06 -2.78
C VAL A 4 -6.23 17.68 -2.15
N MET A 5 -6.05 17.99 -0.87
CA MET A 5 -4.86 17.60 -0.12
C MET A 5 -4.70 16.07 -0.10
N CYS A 6 -5.74 15.32 0.24
CA CYS A 6 -5.71 13.85 0.24
C CYS A 6 -5.37 13.29 -1.14
N ALA A 7 -5.98 13.83 -2.20
CA ALA A 7 -5.68 13.40 -3.57
C ALA A 7 -4.20 13.63 -3.95
N LEU A 8 -3.62 14.77 -3.55
CA LEU A 8 -2.20 15.05 -3.76
C LEU A 8 -1.29 14.12 -2.96
N LEU A 9 -1.64 13.82 -1.71
CA LEU A 9 -0.89 12.90 -0.85
C LEU A 9 -0.89 11.49 -1.43
N ASP A 10 -2.07 10.94 -1.77
CA ASP A 10 -2.23 9.58 -2.28
C ASP A 10 -1.48 9.34 -3.59
N VAL A 11 -1.47 10.34 -4.48
CA VAL A 11 -0.85 10.23 -5.79
C VAL A 11 0.68 10.26 -5.72
N ASN A 12 1.26 10.89 -4.69
CA ASN A 12 2.70 11.20 -4.65
C ASN A 12 3.47 10.45 -3.56
N ARG A 13 2.89 10.23 -2.36
CA ARG A 13 3.52 9.49 -1.26
C ARG A 13 4.13 8.14 -1.67
N PRO A 14 3.48 7.27 -2.49
CA PRO A 14 4.08 5.99 -2.86
C PRO A 14 5.27 6.09 -3.83
N LYS A 15 5.52 7.26 -4.45
CA LYS A 15 6.59 7.48 -5.44
C LYS A 15 7.86 8.07 -4.84
N PHE A 16 7.73 8.72 -3.69
CA PHE A 16 8.78 9.50 -3.07
C PHE A 16 9.71 8.66 -2.19
N LEU A 17 10.98 9.05 -2.14
CA LEU A 17 11.92 8.54 -1.15
C LEU A 17 11.63 9.16 0.22
N SER A 18 12.23 8.61 1.27
CA SER A 18 12.06 9.12 2.64
C SER A 18 12.39 10.61 2.76
N ASP A 19 13.46 11.07 2.09
CA ASP A 19 13.88 12.47 2.11
C ASP A 19 12.89 13.39 1.37
N ASP A 20 12.36 12.90 0.23
CA ASP A 20 11.35 13.61 -0.55
C ASP A 20 10.04 13.78 0.25
N LEU A 21 9.68 12.80 1.09
CA LEU A 21 8.48 12.87 1.93
C LEU A 21 8.55 14.01 2.96
N ILE A 22 9.73 14.30 3.49
CA ILE A 22 9.94 15.41 4.43
C ILE A 22 9.72 16.74 3.71
N LEU A 23 10.36 16.92 2.55
CA LEU A 23 10.20 18.13 1.74
C LEU A 23 8.76 18.32 1.27
N PHE A 24 8.13 17.24 0.80
CA PHE A 24 6.75 17.25 0.36
C PHE A 24 5.77 17.60 1.49
N GLY A 25 6.02 17.12 2.70
CA GLY A 25 5.26 17.49 3.89
C GLY A 25 5.28 18.99 4.17
N GLY A 26 6.45 19.63 4.03
CA GLY A 26 6.59 21.08 4.16
C GLY A 26 5.80 21.86 3.10
N ILE A 27 5.88 21.42 1.83
CA ILE A 27 5.10 22.03 0.75
C ILE A 27 3.60 21.88 1.01
N ILE A 28 3.14 20.73 1.50
CA ILE A 28 1.73 20.50 1.84
C ILE A 28 1.29 21.38 3.01
N SER A 29 2.11 21.55 4.04
CA SER A 29 1.76 22.42 5.18
C SER A 29 1.67 23.89 4.78
N ASP A 30 2.50 24.33 3.83
CA ASP A 30 2.46 25.70 3.30
C ASP A 30 1.24 25.94 2.40
N LEU A 31 0.84 24.95 1.60
CA LEU A 31 -0.31 25.03 0.69
C LEU A 31 -1.66 24.84 1.40
N PHE A 32 -1.72 24.05 2.47
CA PHE A 32 -2.94 23.71 3.22
C PHE A 32 -2.77 23.94 4.73
N PRO A 33 -2.57 25.19 5.18
CA PRO A 33 -2.30 25.49 6.58
C PRO A 33 -3.51 25.12 7.47
N GLY A 34 -3.23 24.46 8.60
CA GLY A 34 -4.25 24.07 9.59
C GLY A 34 -5.14 22.89 9.20
N VAL A 35 -4.95 22.31 8.02
CA VAL A 35 -5.67 21.11 7.56
C VAL A 35 -4.88 19.86 7.98
N LYS A 36 -5.54 18.88 8.61
CA LYS A 36 -4.94 17.59 8.99
C LYS A 36 -5.38 16.48 8.05
N GLU A 37 -4.46 15.57 7.74
CA GLU A 37 -4.77 14.35 7.00
C GLU A 37 -5.75 13.50 7.84
N PRO A 38 -6.89 13.06 7.28
CA PRO A 38 -7.80 12.17 7.98
C PRO A 38 -7.16 10.79 8.15
N GLU A 39 -7.24 10.22 9.34
CA GLU A 39 -6.79 8.85 9.58
C GLU A 39 -7.70 7.84 8.86
N ARG A 40 -7.08 6.92 8.13
CA ARG A 40 -7.78 5.82 7.46
C ARG A 40 -7.69 4.57 8.31
N ASP A 41 -8.85 4.03 8.67
CA ASP A 41 -8.91 2.76 9.39
C ASP A 41 -8.89 1.59 8.40
N TYR A 42 -7.83 0.80 8.47
CA TYR A 42 -7.64 -0.42 7.70
C TYR A 42 -7.79 -1.69 8.56
N GLY A 43 -8.30 -1.60 9.79
CA GLY A 43 -8.24 -2.62 10.84
C GLY A 43 -8.33 -4.07 10.35
N ALA A 44 -9.45 -4.44 9.72
CA ALA A 44 -9.66 -5.81 9.23
C ALA A 44 -8.60 -6.26 8.21
N LEU A 45 -8.19 -5.37 7.29
CA LEU A 45 -7.14 -5.66 6.31
C LEU A 45 -5.77 -5.76 6.99
N MET A 46 -5.47 -4.91 7.97
CA MET A 46 -4.22 -4.93 8.72
C MET A 46 -4.07 -6.24 9.50
N GLU A 47 -5.13 -6.68 10.18
CA GLU A 47 -5.17 -7.97 10.89
C GLU A 47 -4.96 -9.14 9.93
N ALA A 48 -5.63 -9.12 8.76
CA ALA A 48 -5.45 -10.13 7.74
C ALA A 48 -4.02 -10.15 7.17
N ILE A 49 -3.40 -9.00 6.93
CA ILE A 49 -2.00 -8.89 6.50
C ILE A 49 -1.07 -9.54 7.53
N ILE A 50 -1.27 -9.28 8.82
CA ILE A 50 -0.47 -9.88 9.90
C ILE A 50 -0.64 -11.40 9.91
N ALA A 51 -1.87 -11.89 9.88
CA ALA A 51 -2.16 -13.33 9.90
C ALA A 51 -1.57 -14.06 8.67
N LYS A 52 -1.69 -13.47 7.46
CA LYS A 52 -1.12 -14.03 6.24
C LYS A 52 0.40 -13.91 6.16
N SER A 53 0.99 -12.89 6.78
CA SER A 53 2.44 -12.81 6.93
C SER A 53 2.96 -14.00 7.73
N HIS A 54 2.36 -14.30 8.89
CA HIS A 54 2.75 -15.47 9.69
C HIS A 54 2.53 -16.79 8.93
N SER A 55 1.42 -16.92 8.20
CA SER A 55 1.14 -18.12 7.37
C SER A 55 2.18 -18.34 6.28
N ASN A 56 2.85 -17.28 5.81
CA ASN A 56 3.93 -17.32 4.83
C ASN A 56 5.33 -17.36 5.46
N ASN A 57 5.43 -17.63 6.77
CA ASN A 57 6.70 -17.63 7.54
C ASN A 57 7.45 -16.29 7.48
N LEU A 58 6.70 -15.18 7.47
CA LEU A 58 7.26 -13.83 7.51
C LEU A 58 7.12 -13.20 8.89
N GLN A 59 8.07 -12.32 9.21
CA GLN A 59 7.94 -11.40 10.33
C GLN A 59 7.22 -10.13 9.87
N PRO A 60 6.02 -9.81 10.40
CA PRO A 60 5.24 -8.63 10.00
C PRO A 60 5.81 -7.34 10.63
N VAL A 61 7.01 -6.94 10.20
CA VAL A 61 7.63 -5.68 10.60
C VAL A 61 6.80 -4.49 10.11
N GLU A 62 6.85 -3.37 10.82
CA GLU A 62 6.04 -2.19 10.52
C GLU A 62 6.18 -1.71 9.08
N ALA A 63 7.42 -1.63 8.58
CA ALA A 63 7.70 -1.26 7.20
C ALA A 63 7.01 -2.18 6.18
N PHE A 64 6.94 -3.48 6.44
CA PHE A 64 6.29 -4.44 5.53
C PHE A 64 4.77 -4.26 5.51
N LYS A 65 4.15 -4.08 6.69
CA LYS A 65 2.72 -3.81 6.83
C LYS A 65 2.34 -2.52 6.09
N GLN A 66 3.10 -1.43 6.32
CA GLN A 66 2.89 -0.16 5.64
C GLN A 66 3.03 -0.29 4.11
N LYS A 67 4.00 -1.07 3.61
CA LYS A 67 4.13 -1.31 2.17
C LYS A 67 2.98 -2.11 1.58
N CYS A 68 2.37 -3.04 2.33
CA CYS A 68 1.15 -3.73 1.89
C CYS A 68 -0.03 -2.76 1.77
N ILE A 69 -0.21 -1.85 2.74
CA ILE A 69 -1.25 -0.82 2.70
C ILE A 69 -1.02 0.16 1.54
N GLN A 70 0.21 0.66 1.36
CA GLN A 70 0.54 1.54 0.22
C GLN A 70 0.25 0.87 -1.13
N LEU A 71 0.53 -0.44 -1.25
CA LEU A 71 0.20 -1.21 -2.45
C LEU A 71 -1.32 -1.31 -2.66
N TYR A 72 -2.10 -1.52 -1.60
CA TYR A 72 -3.56 -1.53 -1.66
C TYR A 72 -4.13 -0.18 -2.10
N GLU A 73 -3.70 0.91 -1.47
CA GLU A 73 -4.13 2.27 -1.81
C GLU A 73 -3.80 2.60 -3.28
N THR A 74 -2.59 2.27 -3.72
CA THR A 74 -2.17 2.51 -5.10
C THR A 74 -2.99 1.68 -6.09
N THR A 75 -3.32 0.43 -5.75
CA THR A 75 -4.14 -0.47 -6.60
C THR A 75 -5.57 0.04 -6.74
N THR A 76 -6.11 0.65 -5.67
CA THR A 76 -7.47 1.22 -5.67
C THR A 76 -7.58 2.43 -6.60
N VAL A 77 -6.51 3.23 -6.70
CA VAL A 77 -6.48 4.44 -7.54
C VAL A 77 -5.98 4.15 -8.97
N ARG A 78 -5.16 3.10 -9.18
CA ARG A 78 -4.50 2.80 -10.46
C ARG A 78 -4.55 1.31 -10.78
N HIS A 79 -5.04 0.98 -11.98
CA HIS A 79 -5.05 -0.40 -12.49
C HIS A 79 -3.66 -0.94 -12.84
N GLY A 80 -2.70 -0.06 -13.12
CA GLY A 80 -1.32 -0.42 -13.45
C GLY A 80 -0.33 0.24 -12.50
N LEU A 81 0.57 -0.55 -11.92
CA LEU A 81 1.60 -0.09 -11.00
C LEU A 81 2.88 -0.91 -11.15
N MET A 82 3.98 -0.38 -10.64
CA MET A 82 5.27 -1.06 -10.57
C MET A 82 5.73 -1.17 -9.12
N LEU A 83 6.10 -2.38 -8.70
CA LEU A 83 6.75 -2.63 -7.41
C LEU A 83 8.27 -2.55 -7.60
N VAL A 84 8.88 -1.47 -7.14
CA VAL A 84 10.31 -1.18 -7.31
C VAL A 84 11.07 -1.31 -6.00
N GLY A 85 12.31 -1.78 -6.05
CA GLY A 85 13.19 -1.94 -4.90
C GLY A 85 14.28 -2.99 -5.15
N PRO A 86 15.24 -3.16 -4.22
CA PRO A 86 16.35 -4.10 -4.39
C PRO A 86 15.89 -5.57 -4.43
N ALA A 87 16.73 -6.44 -4.99
CA ALA A 87 16.52 -7.89 -4.93
C ALA A 87 16.44 -8.35 -3.45
N GLY A 88 15.59 -9.33 -3.15
CA GLY A 88 15.36 -9.78 -1.77
C GLY A 88 14.54 -8.84 -0.89
N GLY A 89 14.15 -7.64 -1.35
CA GLY A 89 13.38 -6.66 -0.58
C GLY A 89 11.89 -6.99 -0.34
N GLY A 90 11.49 -8.27 -0.40
CA GLY A 90 10.13 -8.70 -0.05
C GLY A 90 9.00 -8.34 -1.03
N LYS A 91 9.27 -7.71 -2.18
CA LYS A 91 8.25 -7.24 -3.15
C LYS A 91 7.26 -8.32 -3.57
N THR A 92 7.75 -9.51 -3.93
CA THR A 92 6.92 -10.65 -4.34
C THR A 92 6.01 -11.11 -3.21
N LEU A 93 6.53 -11.11 -1.98
CA LEU A 93 5.79 -11.54 -0.79
C LEU A 93 4.78 -10.49 -0.36
N CYS A 94 5.09 -9.20 -0.45
CA CYS A 94 4.16 -8.09 -0.24
C CYS A 94 2.91 -8.24 -1.14
N ASN A 95 3.11 -8.44 -2.45
CA ASN A 95 2.02 -8.68 -3.39
C ASN A 95 1.23 -9.97 -3.06
N LYS A 96 1.93 -11.06 -2.73
CA LYS A 96 1.30 -12.34 -2.40
C LYS A 96 0.43 -12.23 -1.13
N VAL A 97 0.98 -11.68 -0.05
CA VAL A 97 0.30 -11.50 1.23
C VAL A 97 -0.90 -10.58 1.08
N LEU A 98 -0.78 -9.48 0.32
CA LEU A 98 -1.91 -8.59 0.08
C LEU A 98 -3.07 -9.30 -0.64
N ALA A 99 -2.79 -10.08 -1.69
CA ALA A 99 -3.84 -10.81 -2.41
C ALA A 99 -4.56 -11.85 -1.51
N GLU A 100 -3.81 -12.55 -0.66
CA GLU A 100 -4.36 -13.49 0.31
C GLU A 100 -5.16 -12.79 1.42
N ALA A 101 -4.70 -11.63 1.87
CA ALA A 101 -5.37 -10.81 2.87
C ALA A 101 -6.70 -10.27 2.33
N LEU A 102 -6.71 -9.69 1.13
CA LEU A 102 -7.93 -9.21 0.46
C LEU A 102 -8.96 -10.32 0.26
N THR A 103 -8.50 -11.52 -0.09
CA THR A 103 -9.37 -12.70 -0.23
C THR A 103 -9.94 -13.16 1.11
N SER A 104 -9.20 -12.98 2.21
CA SER A 104 -9.66 -13.35 3.55
C SER A 104 -10.61 -12.33 4.16
N CYS A 105 -10.56 -11.09 3.69
CA CYS A 105 -11.47 -10.02 4.08
C CYS A 105 -12.72 -9.95 3.18
N ASP A 106 -12.98 -10.95 2.35
CA ASP A 106 -14.16 -10.99 1.50
C ASP A 106 -15.45 -10.84 2.33
N GLY A 107 -16.37 -10.00 1.86
CA GLY A 107 -17.61 -9.66 2.57
C GLY A 107 -17.45 -8.68 3.75
N ILE A 108 -16.23 -8.25 4.08
CA ILE A 108 -15.96 -7.19 5.07
C ILE A 108 -15.65 -5.89 4.32
N GLY A 109 -16.54 -4.90 4.38
CA GLY A 109 -16.36 -3.63 3.68
C GLY A 109 -16.33 -3.79 2.15
N ASN A 110 -15.42 -3.06 1.49
CA ASN A 110 -15.29 -3.06 0.02
C ASN A 110 -14.14 -3.95 -0.48
N PHE A 111 -13.68 -4.92 0.31
CA PHE A 111 -12.62 -5.83 -0.12
C PHE A 111 -13.19 -6.95 -0.99
N THR A 112 -12.47 -7.28 -2.06
CA THR A 112 -12.89 -8.28 -3.04
C THR A 112 -11.88 -9.42 -3.15
N ILE A 113 -12.39 -10.63 -3.41
CA ILE A 113 -11.57 -11.80 -3.74
C ILE A 113 -10.56 -11.46 -4.83
N THR A 114 -9.28 -11.74 -4.56
CA THR A 114 -8.18 -11.36 -5.45
C THR A 114 -7.43 -12.59 -5.93
N ARG A 115 -7.41 -12.80 -7.26
CA ARG A 115 -6.65 -13.88 -7.91
C ARG A 115 -5.34 -13.36 -8.47
N ARG A 116 -4.24 -14.04 -8.14
CA ARG A 116 -2.90 -13.74 -8.67
C ARG A 116 -2.54 -14.65 -9.84
N VAL A 117 -2.16 -14.07 -10.97
CA VAL A 117 -1.61 -14.78 -12.15
C VAL A 117 -0.22 -14.23 -12.42
N ILE A 118 0.74 -15.11 -12.69
CA ILE A 118 2.16 -14.75 -12.88
C ILE A 118 2.54 -15.05 -14.32
N MET A 119 3.17 -14.08 -14.97
CA MET A 119 3.74 -14.23 -16.31
C MET A 119 5.16 -13.66 -16.31
N ASN A 120 6.10 -14.37 -16.92
CA ASN A 120 7.42 -13.82 -17.24
C ASN A 120 7.41 -13.36 -18.71
N PRO A 121 7.36 -12.04 -18.99
CA PRO A 121 7.28 -11.55 -20.35
C PRO A 121 8.57 -11.77 -21.16
N LYS A 122 9.67 -12.20 -20.52
CA LYS A 122 10.97 -12.45 -21.18
C LYS A 122 11.29 -13.93 -21.40
N SER A 123 10.45 -14.86 -20.95
CA SER A 123 10.70 -16.30 -21.12
C SER A 123 10.16 -16.87 -22.43
N ILE A 124 9.57 -16.04 -23.28
CA ILE A 124 9.05 -16.37 -24.60
C ILE A 124 9.83 -15.53 -25.61
#